data_AF-A0A3D1JTW6-F1
#
_entry.id   AF-A0A3D1JTW6-F1
#
_cell.length_a   1.000
_cell.length_b   1.000
_cell.length_c   1.000
_cell.angle_alpha   90.00
_cell.angle_beta   90.00
_cell.angle_gamma   90.00
#
_symmetry.space_group_name_H-M   'P 1'
#
loop_
_entity.id
_entity.type
_entity.pdbx_description
1 polymer ?
#
loop_
_entity_poly.entity_id
_entity_poly.type
_entity_poly.pdbx_seq_one_letter_code
_entity_poly.pdbx_strand_id
1 'polypeptide(L)'
;MKTEYNLGDSVTFTFTAKEGYKFAGWQVNGSDYEAATTTFTITISRDISISAVVDEVSGGGQTIVPETTYTVDISVNDATYGYVEYSAKKIIKGGSVTMTAYAKSNDYEFKYWVQNNVPVSTERTFVLSDVQDNCTIVAVFEPAKRTLAYTTTDAEAVKISVSATSDSVGSLETVSATARLGYRITKVTIKGLGAGAFADDNGTPTYENGVWTYIVGGKEYKYYESTGEWELEVNGKAFAEDLLLNNDVAVHIEVDKNGYTAIEWMIALGVTLLLLVFLVA
;
A
#
# COMPACT_ATOMS: atom_id res chain seq x y z
N MET A 1 -20.71 -1.25 -31.24
CA MET A 1 -22.12 -1.36 -31.68
C MET A 1 -22.61 -2.77 -31.39
N LYS A 2 -23.88 -2.95 -31.00
CA LYS A 2 -24.51 -4.26 -30.83
C LYS A 2 -24.70 -4.89 -32.22
N THR A 3 -24.32 -6.15 -32.40
CA THR A 3 -24.34 -6.85 -33.70
C THR A 3 -25.29 -8.06 -33.74
N GLU A 4 -26.03 -8.29 -32.67
CA GLU A 4 -26.98 -9.42 -32.53
C GLU A 4 -28.35 -8.90 -32.07
N TYR A 5 -29.42 -9.36 -32.72
CA TYR A 5 -30.81 -8.92 -32.50
C TYR A 5 -31.76 -10.11 -32.61
N ASN A 6 -32.88 -10.06 -31.89
CA ASN A 6 -33.90 -11.11 -31.97
C ASN A 6 -34.77 -10.96 -33.21
N LEU A 7 -35.35 -12.06 -33.67
CA LEU A 7 -36.36 -12.05 -34.74
C LEU A 7 -37.55 -11.19 -34.30
N GLY A 8 -37.92 -10.21 -35.12
CA GLY A 8 -38.98 -9.24 -34.86
C GLY A 8 -38.50 -7.92 -34.23
N ASP A 9 -37.24 -7.80 -33.83
CA ASP A 9 -36.71 -6.55 -33.29
C ASP A 9 -36.76 -5.43 -34.33
N SER A 10 -37.14 -4.22 -33.91
CA SER A 10 -37.07 -3.01 -34.73
C SER A 10 -35.77 -2.26 -34.41
N VAL A 11 -34.89 -2.11 -35.40
CA VAL A 11 -33.54 -1.56 -35.22
C VAL A 11 -33.37 -0.31 -36.07
N THR A 12 -32.97 0.79 -35.43
CA THR A 12 -32.68 2.07 -36.10
C THR A 12 -31.19 2.27 -36.32
N PHE A 13 -30.81 2.54 -37.55
CA PHE A 13 -29.48 2.90 -38.00
C PHE A 13 -29.41 4.39 -38.27
N THR A 14 -28.33 5.03 -37.83
CA THR A 14 -28.07 6.45 -38.08
C THR A 14 -26.70 6.57 -38.75
N PHE A 15 -26.67 7.27 -39.87
CA PHE A 15 -25.45 7.64 -40.55
C PHE A 15 -25.11 9.09 -40.25
N THR A 16 -23.93 9.33 -39.73
CA THR A 16 -23.35 10.67 -39.62
C THR A 16 -22.25 10.78 -40.64
N ALA A 17 -22.47 11.60 -41.67
CA ALA A 17 -21.46 11.83 -42.70
C ALA A 17 -20.20 12.44 -42.07
N LYS A 18 -19.04 11.92 -42.48
CA LYS A 18 -17.76 12.59 -42.22
C LYS A 18 -17.63 13.78 -43.18
N GLU A 19 -16.88 14.80 -42.77
CA GLU A 19 -16.63 15.98 -43.60
C GLU A 19 -16.03 15.58 -44.97
N GLY A 20 -16.52 16.19 -46.04
CA GLY A 20 -16.17 15.86 -47.44
C GLY A 20 -16.98 14.74 -48.09
N TYR A 21 -17.81 14.02 -47.31
CA TYR A 21 -18.70 12.98 -47.81
C TYR A 21 -20.16 13.39 -47.61
N LYS A 22 -21.01 13.03 -48.58
CA LYS A 22 -22.47 13.12 -48.42
C LYS A 22 -23.05 11.71 -48.42
N PHE A 23 -24.11 11.54 -47.63
CA PHE A 23 -24.91 10.32 -47.68
C PHE A 23 -25.55 10.16 -49.06
N ALA A 24 -25.30 9.03 -49.72
CA ALA A 24 -25.84 8.72 -51.03
C ALA A 24 -26.98 7.70 -50.97
N GLY A 25 -27.01 6.83 -49.95
CA GLY A 25 -28.08 5.86 -49.76
C GLY A 25 -27.71 4.74 -48.78
N TRP A 26 -28.63 3.81 -48.57
CA TRP A 26 -28.38 2.58 -47.82
C TRP A 26 -28.33 1.38 -48.77
N GLN A 27 -27.52 0.38 -48.43
CA GLN A 27 -27.57 -0.94 -49.04
C GLN A 27 -27.92 -1.99 -47.98
N VAL A 28 -28.87 -2.86 -48.34
CA VAL A 28 -29.28 -4.02 -47.54
C VAL A 28 -28.96 -5.28 -48.34
N ASN A 29 -28.10 -6.15 -47.79
CA ASN A 29 -27.63 -7.37 -48.47
C ASN A 29 -26.97 -7.10 -49.83
N GLY A 30 -26.30 -5.95 -49.97
CA GLY A 30 -25.61 -5.55 -51.21
C GLY A 30 -26.52 -4.98 -52.29
N SER A 31 -27.83 -4.86 -52.03
CA SER A 31 -28.78 -4.18 -52.93
C SER A 31 -29.16 -2.81 -52.39
N ASP A 32 -29.35 -1.85 -53.28
CA ASP A 32 -29.78 -0.50 -52.92
C ASP A 32 -31.14 -0.54 -52.23
N TYR A 33 -31.25 0.21 -51.14
CA TYR A 33 -32.45 0.30 -50.32
C TYR A 33 -33.06 1.70 -50.48
N GLU A 34 -34.35 1.74 -50.77
CA GLU A 34 -35.14 2.97 -51.01
C GLU A 34 -35.39 3.77 -49.71
N ALA A 35 -34.32 4.21 -49.05
CA ALA A 35 -34.39 5.19 -47.97
C ALA A 35 -33.48 6.37 -48.28
N ALA A 36 -34.08 7.54 -48.48
CA ALA A 36 -33.40 8.79 -48.81
C ALA A 36 -32.92 9.58 -47.57
N THR A 37 -33.07 9.03 -46.37
CA THR A 37 -32.73 9.69 -45.10
C THR A 37 -31.53 9.06 -44.42
N THR A 38 -30.76 9.88 -43.70
CA THR A 38 -29.59 9.44 -42.91
C THR A 38 -29.97 8.55 -41.71
N THR A 39 -31.26 8.46 -41.40
CA THR A 39 -31.81 7.52 -40.42
C THR A 39 -32.72 6.51 -41.12
N PHE A 40 -32.62 5.25 -40.71
CA PHE A 40 -33.35 4.13 -41.30
C PHE A 40 -33.70 3.10 -40.22
N THR A 41 -34.92 2.53 -40.25
CA THR A 41 -35.37 1.50 -39.31
C THR A 41 -35.83 0.25 -40.05
N ILE A 42 -35.39 -0.93 -39.59
CA ILE A 42 -35.80 -2.23 -40.15
C ILE A 42 -36.23 -3.21 -39.06
N THR A 43 -37.21 -4.06 -39.38
CA THR A 43 -37.55 -5.21 -38.55
C THR A 43 -36.70 -6.42 -38.93
N ILE A 44 -36.00 -7.00 -37.95
CA ILE A 44 -35.16 -8.18 -38.14
C ILE A 44 -36.02 -9.38 -38.48
N SER A 45 -35.88 -9.91 -39.70
CA SER A 45 -36.61 -11.09 -40.18
C SER A 45 -35.69 -12.26 -40.55
N ARG A 46 -34.38 -12.00 -40.60
CA ARG A 46 -33.26 -12.91 -40.90
C ARG A 46 -31.94 -12.16 -40.69
N ASP A 47 -30.83 -12.85 -40.91
CA ASP A 47 -29.51 -12.22 -41.01
C ASP A 47 -29.47 -11.24 -42.19
N ILE A 48 -29.02 -10.02 -41.92
CA ILE A 48 -28.94 -8.93 -42.89
C ILE A 48 -27.59 -8.21 -42.76
N SER A 49 -27.02 -7.79 -43.89
CA SER A 49 -25.91 -6.84 -43.93
C SER A 49 -26.42 -5.45 -44.31
N ILE A 50 -25.96 -4.42 -43.59
CA ILE A 50 -26.34 -3.03 -43.83
C ILE A 50 -25.07 -2.21 -44.00
N SER A 51 -25.04 -1.40 -45.05
CA SER A 51 -23.96 -0.43 -45.30
C SER A 51 -24.51 0.89 -45.81
N ALA A 52 -23.87 2.00 -45.43
CA ALA A 52 -24.18 3.31 -45.99
C ALA A 52 -23.30 3.57 -47.21
N VAL A 53 -23.91 4.01 -48.30
CA VAL A 53 -23.23 4.49 -49.50
C VAL A 53 -22.96 5.99 -49.34
N VAL A 54 -21.76 6.41 -49.71
CA VAL A 54 -21.34 7.81 -49.62
C VAL A 54 -20.78 8.28 -50.95
N ASP A 55 -21.09 9.52 -51.30
CA ASP A 55 -20.47 10.22 -52.42
C ASP A 55 -19.46 11.24 -51.89
N GLU A 56 -18.36 11.43 -52.61
CA GLU A 56 -17.44 12.55 -52.38
C GLU A 56 -18.07 13.85 -52.89
N VAL A 57 -18.02 14.90 -52.06
CA VAL A 57 -18.44 16.24 -52.48
C VAL A 57 -17.26 16.94 -53.17
N SER A 58 -17.23 16.89 -54.50
CA SER A 58 -16.22 17.56 -55.32
C SER A 58 -16.45 19.07 -55.39
N GLY A 59 -15.96 19.79 -54.37
CA GLY A 59 -16.04 21.24 -54.32
C GLY A 59 -15.41 21.83 -53.07
N GLY A 60 -14.07 21.94 -53.08
CA GLY A 60 -13.26 22.49 -51.99
C GLY A 60 -12.50 21.40 -51.28
N GLY A 61 -11.33 21.04 -51.79
CA GLY A 61 -10.42 20.13 -51.12
C GLY A 61 -9.99 20.70 -49.78
N GLN A 62 -10.69 20.31 -48.71
CA GLN A 62 -10.15 20.43 -47.38
C GLN A 62 -9.18 19.27 -47.17
N THR A 63 -7.93 19.60 -46.90
CA THR A 63 -6.94 18.65 -46.42
C THR A 63 -7.40 18.12 -45.06
N ILE A 64 -7.91 16.89 -45.00
CA ILE A 64 -8.07 16.17 -43.72
C ILE A 64 -6.66 15.87 -43.22
N VAL A 65 -6.10 16.74 -42.38
CA VAL A 65 -4.86 16.45 -41.65
C VAL A 65 -5.27 15.51 -40.50
N PRO A 66 -4.82 14.24 -40.46
CA PRO A 66 -5.12 13.39 -39.33
C PRO A 66 -4.60 14.06 -38.05
N GLU A 67 -5.45 14.12 -37.02
CA GLU A 67 -5.03 14.62 -35.72
C GLU A 67 -3.82 13.81 -35.25
N THR A 68 -2.70 14.51 -35.01
CA THR A 68 -1.53 13.85 -34.46
C THR A 68 -1.83 13.49 -33.01
N THR A 69 -1.72 12.21 -32.69
CA THR A 69 -1.92 11.71 -31.33
C THR A 69 -0.64 11.12 -30.79
N TYR A 70 -0.41 11.28 -29.50
CA TYR A 70 0.70 10.69 -28.78
C TYR A 70 0.21 9.70 -27.72
N THR A 71 1.02 8.68 -27.49
CA THR A 71 0.80 7.69 -26.46
C THR A 71 1.55 8.10 -25.19
N VAL A 72 0.84 8.12 -24.08
CA VAL A 72 1.44 8.24 -22.74
C VAL A 72 1.41 6.85 -22.13
N ASP A 73 2.58 6.23 -21.99
CA ASP A 73 2.71 4.92 -21.35
C ASP A 73 2.81 5.10 -19.84
N ILE A 74 1.74 4.71 -19.13
CA ILE A 74 1.57 4.96 -17.70
C ILE A 74 1.75 3.64 -16.96
N SER A 75 2.64 3.65 -15.97
CA SER A 75 2.98 2.47 -15.17
C SER A 75 3.31 2.86 -13.73
N VAL A 76 3.62 1.85 -12.92
CA VAL A 76 4.15 1.98 -11.56
C VAL A 76 5.51 1.28 -11.50
N ASN A 77 6.38 1.72 -10.61
CA ASN A 77 7.69 1.10 -10.42
C ASN A 77 7.58 -0.35 -9.90
N ASP A 78 6.58 -0.63 -9.07
CA ASP A 78 6.23 -1.97 -8.61
C ASP A 78 4.71 -2.12 -8.51
N ALA A 79 4.15 -3.08 -9.26
CA ALA A 79 2.71 -3.33 -9.28
C ALA A 79 2.18 -3.94 -7.97
N THR A 80 3.04 -4.39 -7.06
CA THR A 80 2.65 -4.82 -5.71
C THR A 80 2.41 -3.63 -4.78
N TYR A 81 3.01 -2.47 -5.04
CA TYR A 81 2.96 -1.31 -4.15
C TYR A 81 1.75 -0.41 -4.41
N GLY A 82 1.37 -0.25 -5.67
CA GLY A 82 0.33 0.68 -6.05
C GLY A 82 -0.25 0.46 -7.44
N TYR A 83 -1.14 1.37 -7.83
CA TYR A 83 -1.70 1.47 -9.17
C TYR A 83 -1.99 2.94 -9.52
N VAL A 84 -2.27 3.19 -10.80
CA VAL A 84 -2.59 4.53 -11.31
C VAL A 84 -3.95 4.47 -12.01
N GLU A 85 -4.82 5.42 -11.68
CA GLU A 85 -5.98 5.75 -12.50
C GLU A 85 -5.64 6.93 -13.42
N TYR A 86 -6.14 6.92 -14.65
CA TYR A 86 -5.85 7.96 -15.63
C TYR A 86 -7.03 8.20 -16.57
N SER A 87 -7.13 9.42 -17.10
CA SER A 87 -8.25 9.82 -17.97
C SER A 87 -8.16 9.26 -19.39
N ALA A 88 -6.96 9.06 -19.94
CA ALA A 88 -6.74 8.50 -21.27
C ALA A 88 -5.27 8.03 -21.45
N LYS A 89 -5.01 7.14 -22.42
CA LYS A 89 -3.64 6.75 -22.83
C LYS A 89 -3.17 7.35 -24.16
N LYS A 90 -4.12 7.76 -25.01
CA LYS A 90 -3.86 8.32 -26.35
C LYS A 90 -4.40 9.74 -26.39
N ILE A 91 -3.51 10.71 -26.54
CA ILE A 91 -3.79 12.13 -26.34
C ILE A 91 -3.57 12.88 -27.66
N ILE A 92 -4.50 13.75 -28.05
CA ILE A 92 -4.32 14.64 -29.20
C ILE A 92 -3.17 15.60 -28.88
N LYS A 93 -2.33 15.95 -29.87
CA LYS A 93 -1.24 16.92 -29.71
C LYS A 93 -1.73 18.20 -29.04
N GLY A 94 -1.02 18.63 -27.99
CA GLY A 94 -1.38 19.79 -27.14
C GLY A 94 -2.48 19.50 -26.11
N GLY A 95 -3.05 18.29 -26.12
CA GLY A 95 -4.02 17.82 -25.14
C GLY A 95 -3.39 17.52 -23.78
N SER A 96 -4.19 16.99 -22.86
CA SER A 96 -3.75 16.67 -21.50
C SER A 96 -4.27 15.32 -21.01
N VAL A 97 -3.58 14.78 -20.01
CA VAL A 97 -3.99 13.59 -19.26
C VAL A 97 -3.87 13.86 -17.76
N THR A 98 -4.89 13.46 -17.01
CA THR A 98 -4.85 13.48 -15.54
C THR A 98 -4.61 12.07 -15.03
N MET A 99 -3.70 11.94 -14.07
CA MET A 99 -3.30 10.68 -13.44
C MET A 99 -3.37 10.82 -11.92
N THR A 100 -3.85 9.80 -11.23
CA THR A 100 -3.85 9.74 -9.76
C THR A 100 -3.26 8.40 -9.31
N ALA A 101 -2.26 8.48 -8.44
CA ALA A 101 -1.58 7.32 -7.87
C ALA A 101 -2.26 6.85 -6.58
N TYR A 102 -2.44 5.55 -6.43
CA TYR A 102 -3.02 4.92 -5.24
C TYR A 102 -2.11 3.80 -4.74
N ALA A 103 -1.76 3.84 -3.45
CA ALA A 103 -1.09 2.73 -2.80
C ALA A 103 -2.09 1.58 -2.61
N LYS A 104 -1.64 0.33 -2.73
CA LYS A 104 -2.50 -0.85 -2.55
C LYS A 104 -2.83 -1.14 -1.09
N SER A 105 -1.98 -0.72 -0.18
CA SER A 105 -2.17 -0.80 1.27
C SER A 105 -1.47 0.37 1.97
N ASN A 106 -1.68 0.50 3.28
CA ASN A 106 -0.95 1.45 4.12
C ASN A 106 0.53 1.07 4.32
N ASP A 107 0.99 -0.02 3.70
CA ASP A 107 2.38 -0.46 3.75
C ASP A 107 3.22 0.19 2.64
N TYR A 108 2.58 0.95 1.76
CA TYR A 108 3.26 1.64 0.66
C TYR A 108 2.86 3.09 0.61
N GLU A 109 3.78 3.92 0.15
CA GLU A 109 3.57 5.34 0.00
C GLU A 109 3.92 5.77 -1.42
N PHE A 110 3.04 6.54 -2.05
CA PHE A 110 3.38 7.25 -3.27
C PHE A 110 4.42 8.34 -2.97
N LYS A 111 5.51 8.38 -3.72
CA LYS A 111 6.57 9.37 -3.55
C LYS A 111 6.51 10.47 -4.60
N TYR A 112 6.60 10.10 -5.88
CA TYR A 112 6.64 11.05 -6.98
C TYR A 112 6.34 10.39 -8.32
N TRP A 113 6.04 11.22 -9.31
CA TRP A 113 5.91 10.88 -10.72
C TRP A 113 7.24 11.09 -11.43
N VAL A 114 7.56 10.19 -12.36
CA VAL A 114 8.72 10.27 -13.25
C VAL A 114 8.24 10.29 -14.68
N GLN A 115 8.65 11.31 -15.44
CA GLN A 115 8.45 11.38 -16.89
C GLN A 115 9.78 11.15 -17.59
N ASN A 116 9.86 10.13 -18.47
CA ASN A 116 11.08 9.82 -19.22
C ASN A 116 12.36 9.78 -18.34
N ASN A 117 12.28 9.12 -17.18
CA ASN A 117 13.34 9.01 -16.16
C ASN A 117 13.69 10.30 -15.39
N VAL A 118 12.90 11.37 -15.53
CA VAL A 118 13.07 12.62 -14.77
C VAL A 118 11.89 12.80 -13.80
N PRO A 119 12.11 13.03 -12.48
CA PRO A 119 11.03 13.35 -11.55
C PRO A 119 10.31 14.65 -11.93
N VAL A 120 8.97 14.63 -11.93
CA VAL A 120 8.15 15.77 -12.41
C VAL A 120 7.12 16.28 -11.41
N SER A 121 6.69 15.47 -10.44
CA SER A 121 5.71 15.90 -9.44
C SER A 121 5.74 15.01 -8.20
N THR A 122 5.60 15.60 -7.02
CA THR A 122 5.37 14.89 -5.75
C THR A 122 3.90 14.84 -5.37
N GLU A 123 3.03 15.48 -6.15
CA GLU A 123 1.59 15.47 -5.91
C GLU A 123 0.98 14.14 -6.36
N ARG A 124 0.12 13.55 -5.51
CA ARG A 124 -0.55 12.28 -5.79
C ARG A 124 -1.33 12.31 -7.10
N THR A 125 -1.96 13.45 -7.39
CA THR A 125 -2.62 13.72 -8.67
C THR A 125 -1.71 14.60 -9.52
N PHE A 126 -1.40 14.13 -10.74
CA PHE A 126 -0.56 14.83 -11.70
C PHE A 126 -1.30 15.02 -13.02
N VAL A 127 -1.26 16.24 -13.54
CA VAL A 127 -1.80 16.58 -14.85
C VAL A 127 -0.63 16.83 -15.79
N LEU A 128 -0.47 15.96 -16.79
CA LEU A 128 0.44 16.21 -17.90
C LEU A 128 -0.33 17.02 -18.94
N SER A 129 0.01 18.31 -19.05
CA SER A 129 -0.56 19.22 -20.04
C SER A 129 0.33 19.33 -21.27
N ASP A 130 -0.25 19.81 -22.37
CA ASP A 130 0.46 20.14 -23.61
C ASP A 130 1.31 18.98 -24.14
N VAL A 131 0.69 17.81 -24.35
CA VAL A 131 1.41 16.62 -24.83
C VAL A 131 1.90 16.83 -26.27
N GLN A 132 3.22 16.92 -26.44
CA GLN A 132 3.87 17.17 -27.73
C GLN A 132 4.55 15.95 -28.34
N ASP A 133 4.75 14.86 -27.59
CA ASP A 133 5.41 13.63 -28.04
C ASP A 133 4.96 12.42 -27.20
N ASN A 134 5.29 11.21 -27.67
CA ASN A 134 5.12 9.99 -26.85
C ASN A 134 6.04 10.08 -25.62
N CYS A 135 5.55 9.68 -24.47
CA CYS A 135 6.36 9.64 -23.25
C CYS A 135 5.96 8.50 -22.33
N THR A 136 6.85 8.18 -21.38
CA THR A 136 6.56 7.30 -20.27
C THR A 136 6.28 8.11 -19.02
N ILE A 137 5.33 7.65 -18.21
CA ILE A 137 5.02 8.16 -16.89
C ILE A 137 5.05 6.97 -15.92
N VAL A 138 5.86 7.07 -14.87
CA VAL A 138 5.95 6.07 -13.81
C VAL A 138 5.58 6.72 -12.49
N ALA A 139 4.56 6.19 -11.80
CA ALA A 139 4.37 6.50 -10.39
C ALA A 139 5.35 5.67 -9.56
N VAL A 140 6.13 6.35 -8.72
CA VAL A 140 7.11 5.71 -7.83
C VAL A 140 6.49 5.58 -6.45
N PHE A 141 6.47 4.36 -5.96
CA PHE A 141 6.09 4.00 -4.60
C PHE A 141 7.29 3.42 -3.85
N GLU A 142 7.27 3.56 -2.53
CA GLU A 142 8.23 2.94 -1.62
C GLU A 142 7.48 2.31 -0.44
N PRO A 143 8.08 1.34 0.27
CA PRO A 143 7.55 0.90 1.55
C PRO A 143 7.37 2.09 2.51
N ALA A 144 6.22 2.13 3.18
CA ALA A 144 5.94 3.14 4.19
C ALA A 144 6.95 3.01 5.35
N LYS A 145 7.23 4.12 6.03
CA LYS A 145 8.12 4.14 7.20
C LYS A 145 7.32 4.10 8.50
N ARG A 146 7.87 3.44 9.51
CA ARG A 146 7.34 3.26 10.88
C ARG A 146 8.40 3.61 11.90
N THR A 147 7.94 4.09 13.04
CA THR A 147 8.80 4.47 14.16
C THR A 147 8.77 3.42 15.27
N LEU A 148 9.93 3.20 15.89
CA LEU A 148 10.05 2.43 17.12
C LEU A 148 10.59 3.35 18.22
N ALA A 149 9.73 3.73 19.15
CA ALA A 149 10.07 4.53 20.31
C ALA A 149 10.26 3.64 21.54
N TYR A 150 11.15 4.04 22.44
CA TYR A 150 11.32 3.37 23.73
C TYR A 150 11.45 4.38 24.88
N THR A 151 10.94 3.99 26.04
CA THR A 151 11.01 4.78 27.27
C THR A 151 11.20 3.85 28.47
N THR A 152 11.66 4.42 29.59
CA THR A 152 11.75 3.71 30.86
C THR A 152 11.46 4.63 32.03
N THR A 153 11.05 4.05 33.14
CA THR A 153 10.82 4.75 34.42
C THR A 153 12.12 5.28 35.05
N ASP A 154 13.27 4.64 34.80
CA ASP A 154 14.59 5.09 35.26
C ASP A 154 15.69 4.71 34.25
N ALA A 155 16.19 5.71 33.51
CA ALA A 155 17.20 5.53 32.46
C ALA A 155 18.60 5.16 33.00
N GLU A 156 18.88 5.37 34.28
CA GLU A 156 20.13 4.93 34.90
C GLU A 156 20.04 3.50 35.44
N ALA A 157 18.84 2.99 35.67
CA ALA A 157 18.59 1.64 36.17
C ALA A 157 18.62 0.56 35.08
N VAL A 158 18.46 0.91 33.81
CA VAL A 158 18.40 -0.04 32.69
C VAL A 158 19.20 0.46 31.49
N LYS A 159 19.83 -0.46 30.79
CA LYS A 159 20.40 -0.21 29.46
C LYS A 159 19.43 -0.76 28.42
N ILE A 160 18.93 0.10 27.54
CA ILE A 160 18.07 -0.28 26.41
C ILE A 160 18.89 -0.17 25.13
N SER A 161 18.70 -1.13 24.23
CA SER A 161 19.24 -1.12 22.88
C SER A 161 18.18 -1.61 21.90
N VAL A 162 18.15 -0.98 20.73
CA VAL A 162 17.28 -1.37 19.62
C VAL A 162 18.16 -1.76 18.44
N SER A 163 17.86 -2.86 17.76
CA SER A 163 18.65 -3.36 16.63
C SER A 163 18.42 -2.61 15.31
N ALA A 164 17.49 -1.64 15.29
CA ALA A 164 17.03 -0.82 14.15
C ALA A 164 17.83 -1.05 12.85
N THR A 165 17.41 -2.05 12.07
CA THR A 165 17.99 -2.39 10.76
C THR A 165 17.30 -1.63 9.63
N SER A 166 16.03 -1.27 9.80
CA SER A 166 15.24 -0.47 8.86
C SER A 166 14.09 0.26 9.58
N ASP A 167 13.66 1.39 9.03
CA ASP A 167 12.42 2.06 9.44
C ASP A 167 11.24 1.70 8.53
N SER A 168 11.43 0.81 7.56
CA SER A 168 10.35 0.38 6.65
C SER A 168 9.34 -0.51 7.36
N VAL A 169 8.08 -0.42 6.94
CA VAL A 169 7.01 -1.31 7.35
C VAL A 169 7.35 -2.77 7.04
N GLY A 170 6.96 -3.68 7.93
CA GLY A 170 7.27 -5.10 7.84
C GLY A 170 8.71 -5.47 8.22
N SER A 171 9.53 -4.50 8.65
CA SER A 171 10.82 -4.79 9.27
C SER A 171 10.65 -5.44 10.64
N LEU A 172 11.57 -6.32 11.00
CA LEU A 172 11.64 -6.95 12.31
C LEU A 172 12.74 -6.27 13.12
N GLU A 173 12.36 -5.69 14.26
CA GLU A 173 13.30 -4.95 15.11
C GLU A 173 13.34 -5.49 16.53
N THR A 174 14.52 -5.85 17.00
CA THR A 174 14.75 -6.34 18.35
C THR A 174 14.87 -5.18 19.32
N VAL A 175 14.01 -5.15 20.34
CA VAL A 175 14.19 -4.32 21.53
C VAL A 175 14.78 -5.16 22.63
N SER A 176 15.94 -4.77 23.14
CA SER A 176 16.60 -5.42 24.27
C SER A 176 16.80 -4.46 25.42
N ALA A 177 16.61 -4.96 26.64
CA ALA A 177 16.84 -4.22 27.86
C ALA A 177 17.55 -5.09 28.90
N THR A 178 18.49 -4.50 29.63
CA THR A 178 19.20 -5.17 30.72
C THR A 178 19.26 -4.25 31.93
N ALA A 179 18.68 -4.69 33.05
CA ALA A 179 18.73 -3.96 34.31
C ALA A 179 20.16 -3.94 34.87
N ARG A 180 20.61 -2.77 35.32
CA ARG A 180 21.89 -2.60 35.99
C ARG A 180 21.91 -3.34 37.33
N LEU A 181 23.09 -3.46 37.93
CA LEU A 181 23.26 -4.12 39.23
C LEU A 181 22.36 -3.45 40.29
N GLY A 182 21.68 -4.25 41.11
CA GLY A 182 20.72 -3.74 42.09
C GLY A 182 19.32 -3.41 41.56
N TYR A 183 19.04 -3.58 40.26
CA TYR A 183 17.71 -3.35 39.67
C TYR A 183 17.14 -4.60 38.98
N ARG A 184 15.84 -4.63 38.74
CA ARG A 184 15.15 -5.60 37.86
C ARG A 184 14.16 -4.87 36.95
N ILE A 185 13.89 -5.47 35.80
CA ILE A 185 12.79 -5.12 34.92
C ILE A 185 11.56 -5.83 35.47
N THR A 186 10.56 -5.05 35.86
CA THR A 186 9.31 -5.59 36.43
C THR A 186 8.32 -5.89 35.31
N LYS A 187 8.10 -4.91 34.43
CA LYS A 187 7.09 -4.98 33.38
C LYS A 187 7.57 -4.31 32.10
N VAL A 188 7.12 -4.84 30.97
CA VAL A 188 7.24 -4.21 29.66
C VAL A 188 5.86 -4.00 29.08
N THR A 189 5.57 -2.78 28.62
CA THR A 189 4.35 -2.43 27.90
C THR A 189 4.69 -2.06 26.46
N ILE A 190 3.97 -2.62 25.49
CA ILE A 190 4.19 -2.36 24.06
C ILE A 190 2.89 -1.88 23.42
N LYS A 191 2.94 -0.76 22.70
CA LYS A 191 1.79 -0.20 21.97
C LYS A 191 2.01 -0.26 20.47
N GLY A 192 0.91 -0.28 19.70
CA GLY A 192 0.94 -0.21 18.24
C GLY A 192 1.06 -1.57 17.54
N LEU A 193 1.28 -2.64 18.29
CA LEU A 193 1.21 -4.01 17.81
C LEU A 193 -0.26 -4.48 17.76
N GLY A 194 -0.61 -5.26 16.73
CA GLY A 194 -1.94 -5.87 16.64
C GLY A 194 -2.17 -6.96 17.69
N ALA A 195 -3.43 -7.33 17.93
CA ALA A 195 -3.83 -8.33 18.93
C ALA A 195 -3.19 -9.73 18.73
N GLY A 196 -2.73 -10.05 17.52
CA GLY A 196 -2.05 -11.32 17.19
C GLY A 196 -0.56 -11.16 16.89
N ALA A 197 0.09 -10.10 17.38
CA ALA A 197 1.50 -9.83 17.09
C ALA A 197 2.45 -10.89 17.69
N PHE A 198 2.03 -11.56 18.77
CA PHE A 198 2.77 -12.65 19.38
C PHE A 198 2.05 -13.98 19.10
N ALA A 199 2.78 -14.94 18.53
CA ALA A 199 2.28 -16.30 18.31
C ALA A 199 2.45 -17.11 19.59
N ASP A 200 1.42 -17.87 19.99
CA ASP A 200 1.53 -18.77 21.14
C ASP A 200 2.39 -20.02 20.84
N ASP A 201 2.76 -20.77 21.88
CA ASP A 201 3.51 -22.03 21.81
C ASP A 201 2.70 -23.21 21.20
N ASN A 202 1.80 -22.95 20.24
CA ASN A 202 0.82 -23.86 19.61
C ASN A 202 -0.46 -24.12 20.42
N GLY A 203 -0.83 -23.18 21.28
CA GLY A 203 -2.11 -23.16 22.00
C GLY A 203 -3.20 -22.41 21.24
N THR A 204 -4.33 -22.15 21.91
CA THR A 204 -5.24 -21.07 21.54
C THR A 204 -5.13 -20.03 22.65
N PRO A 205 -4.98 -18.74 22.35
CA PRO A 205 -4.95 -17.73 23.40
C PRO A 205 -6.27 -17.71 24.17
N THR A 206 -6.19 -17.42 25.47
CA THR A 206 -7.40 -17.27 26.29
C THR A 206 -7.89 -15.83 26.23
N TYR A 207 -9.20 -15.63 26.38
CA TYR A 207 -9.83 -14.31 26.36
C TYR A 207 -10.77 -14.15 27.53
N GLU A 208 -10.54 -13.12 28.34
CA GLU A 208 -11.38 -12.79 29.49
C GLU A 208 -11.43 -11.27 29.67
N ASN A 209 -12.64 -10.71 29.80
CA ASN A 209 -12.88 -9.30 30.12
C ASN A 209 -12.10 -8.28 29.24
N GLY A 210 -12.01 -8.52 27.92
CA GLY A 210 -11.30 -7.61 27.01
C GLY A 210 -9.78 -7.80 26.98
N VAL A 211 -9.28 -8.86 27.60
CA VAL A 211 -7.85 -9.20 27.65
C VAL A 211 -7.60 -10.54 27.01
N TRP A 212 -6.75 -10.55 25.99
CA TRP A 212 -6.20 -11.78 25.42
C TRP A 212 -4.91 -12.17 26.13
N THR A 213 -4.73 -13.44 26.45
CA THR A 213 -3.50 -13.95 27.08
C THR A 213 -2.85 -15.00 26.20
N TYR A 214 -1.57 -14.79 25.92
CA TYR A 214 -0.73 -15.62 25.05
C TYR A 214 0.45 -16.16 25.87
N ILE A 215 0.75 -17.46 25.71
CA ILE A 215 1.97 -18.05 26.27
C ILE A 215 2.97 -18.26 25.13
N VAL A 216 4.10 -17.56 25.19
CA VAL A 216 5.11 -17.55 24.14
C VAL A 216 6.48 -17.76 24.77
N GLY A 217 7.17 -18.85 24.40
CA GLY A 217 8.45 -19.21 24.99
C GLY A 217 8.40 -19.34 26.51
N GLY A 218 7.27 -19.78 27.07
CA GLY A 218 7.03 -19.87 28.52
C GLY A 218 6.81 -18.54 29.25
N LYS A 219 6.66 -17.42 28.55
CA LYS A 219 6.28 -16.11 29.10
C LYS A 219 4.81 -15.81 28.81
N GLU A 220 4.16 -15.08 29.72
CA GLU A 220 2.75 -14.68 29.58
C GLU A 220 2.65 -13.25 29.04
N TYR A 221 2.08 -13.08 27.85
CA TYR A 221 1.81 -11.79 27.22
C TYR A 221 0.31 -11.51 27.27
N LYS A 222 -0.07 -10.31 27.72
CA LYS A 222 -1.47 -9.87 27.81
C LYS A 222 -1.74 -8.73 26.83
N TYR A 223 -2.74 -8.86 25.97
CA TYR A 223 -3.19 -7.79 25.09
C TYR A 223 -4.52 -7.22 25.59
N TYR A 224 -4.57 -5.91 25.82
CA TYR A 224 -5.73 -5.19 26.33
C TYR A 224 -6.44 -4.45 25.20
N GLU A 225 -7.65 -4.90 24.82
CA GLU A 225 -8.39 -4.29 23.70
C GLU A 225 -8.78 -2.82 23.95
N SER A 226 -8.98 -2.46 25.22
CA SER A 226 -9.37 -1.10 25.62
C SER A 226 -8.29 -0.06 25.36
N THR A 227 -7.02 -0.47 25.37
CA THR A 227 -5.87 0.43 25.23
C THR A 227 -5.03 0.12 23.99
N GLY A 228 -5.19 -1.06 23.39
CA GLY A 228 -4.33 -1.55 22.30
C GLY A 228 -2.90 -1.84 22.78
N GLU A 229 -2.74 -2.21 24.04
CA GLU A 229 -1.45 -2.42 24.68
C GLU A 229 -1.20 -3.89 24.94
N TRP A 230 0.05 -4.28 24.75
CA TRP A 230 0.60 -5.53 25.24
C TRP A 230 1.33 -5.28 26.54
N GLU A 231 1.16 -6.16 27.53
CA GLU A 231 1.95 -6.19 28.75
C GLU A 231 2.61 -7.56 28.93
N LEU A 232 3.84 -7.52 29.41
CA LEU A 232 4.62 -8.68 29.83
C LEU A 232 5.21 -8.41 31.21
N GLU A 233 4.91 -9.29 32.17
CA GLU A 233 5.60 -9.31 33.45
C GLU A 233 6.93 -10.06 33.31
N VAL A 234 8.05 -9.39 33.58
CA VAL A 234 9.40 -9.94 33.37
C VAL A 234 10.04 -10.32 34.70
N ASN A 235 9.86 -9.49 35.74
CA ASN A 235 10.47 -9.64 37.08
C ASN A 235 11.91 -10.17 37.05
N GLY A 236 12.75 -9.63 36.16
CA GLY A 236 14.01 -10.25 35.78
C GLY A 236 15.12 -9.25 35.43
N LYS A 237 16.29 -9.78 35.06
CA LYS A 237 17.46 -8.96 34.72
C LYS A 237 17.48 -8.49 33.27
N ALA A 238 16.80 -9.18 32.37
CA ALA A 238 16.85 -8.90 30.95
C ALA A 238 15.50 -9.17 30.29
N PHE A 239 15.27 -8.44 29.19
CA PHE A 239 14.17 -8.61 28.26
C PHE A 239 14.71 -8.42 26.85
N ALA A 240 14.26 -9.23 25.91
CA ALA A 240 14.55 -9.09 24.49
C ALA A 240 13.38 -9.64 23.69
N GLU A 241 12.92 -8.90 22.69
CA GLU A 241 11.81 -9.28 21.83
C GLU A 241 11.96 -8.69 20.43
N ASP A 242 11.63 -9.49 19.42
CA ASP A 242 11.60 -9.08 18.01
C ASP A 242 10.21 -8.55 17.67
N LEU A 243 10.13 -7.29 17.24
CA LEU A 243 8.87 -6.58 17.00
C LEU A 243 8.71 -6.32 15.50
N LEU A 244 7.62 -6.80 14.92
CA LEU A 244 7.27 -6.55 13.52
C LEU A 244 6.65 -5.15 13.39
N LEU A 245 7.33 -4.23 12.71
CA LEU A 245 6.89 -2.85 12.51
C LEU A 245 5.84 -2.76 11.40
N ASN A 246 4.59 -3.14 11.69
CA ASN A 246 3.47 -2.85 10.79
C ASN A 246 2.81 -1.48 11.05
N ASN A 247 3.05 -0.93 12.25
CA ASN A 247 2.61 0.41 12.69
C ASN A 247 3.76 1.10 13.43
N ASP A 248 3.52 2.35 13.87
CA ASP A 248 4.37 2.96 14.88
C ASP A 248 4.25 2.19 16.20
N VAL A 249 5.40 1.79 16.75
CA VAL A 249 5.49 0.97 17.96
C VAL A 249 6.15 1.77 19.08
N ALA A 250 5.60 1.67 20.28
CA ALA A 250 6.19 2.28 21.47
C ALA A 250 6.39 1.22 22.56
N VAL A 251 7.60 1.13 23.09
CA VAL A 251 7.96 0.25 24.20
C VAL A 251 8.20 1.07 25.46
N HIS A 252 7.59 0.66 26.57
CA HIS A 252 7.82 1.23 27.88
C HIS A 252 8.33 0.15 28.84
N ILE A 253 9.41 0.45 29.55
CA ILE A 253 10.08 -0.50 30.46
C ILE A 253 10.04 0.03 31.88
N GLU A 254 9.32 -0.70 32.74
CA GLU A 254 9.25 -0.44 34.17
C GLU A 254 10.38 -1.20 34.89
N VAL A 255 11.05 -0.48 35.80
CA VAL A 255 12.15 -1.02 36.59
C VAL A 255 12.01 -0.58 38.03
N ASP A 256 12.48 -1.44 38.94
CA ASP A 256 12.58 -1.10 40.35
C ASP A 256 13.92 -1.58 40.93
N LYS A 257 14.23 -1.10 42.14
CA LYS A 257 15.37 -1.61 42.89
C LYS A 257 15.04 -3.00 43.40
N ASN A 258 15.96 -3.93 43.18
CA ASN A 258 15.96 -5.18 43.89
C ASN A 258 16.11 -4.87 45.37
N GLY A 259 15.17 -5.33 46.20
CA GLY A 259 15.33 -5.33 47.66
C GLY A 259 16.54 -6.15 48.14
N TYR A 260 17.19 -6.89 47.23
CA TYR A 260 18.41 -7.63 47.49
C TYR A 260 19.63 -6.71 47.49
N THR A 261 20.30 -6.65 48.63
CA THR A 261 21.58 -5.98 48.81
C THR A 261 22.65 -6.63 47.92
N ALA A 262 23.72 -5.89 47.60
CA ALA A 262 24.86 -6.43 46.84
C ALA A 262 25.45 -7.73 47.46
N ILE A 263 25.26 -7.91 48.78
CA ILE A 263 25.66 -9.09 49.55
C ILE A 263 24.85 -10.34 49.15
N GLU A 264 23.54 -10.22 48.93
CA GLU A 264 22.69 -11.35 48.53
C GLU A 264 22.97 -11.80 47.09
N TRP A 265 23.43 -10.87 46.23
CA TRP A 265 23.93 -11.18 44.90
C TRP A 265 25.26 -11.96 44.90
N MET A 266 26.18 -11.64 45.82
CA MET A 266 27.44 -12.38 45.96
C MET A 266 27.22 -13.81 46.47
N ILE A 267 26.19 -14.03 47.28
CA ILE A 267 25.81 -15.36 47.80
C ILE A 267 25.14 -16.20 46.70
N ALA A 268 24.27 -15.59 45.88
CA ALA A 268 23.57 -16.29 44.79
C ALA A 268 24.47 -16.66 43.59
N LEU A 269 25.55 -15.91 43.34
CA LEU A 269 26.49 -16.15 42.22
C LEU A 269 27.71 -17.01 42.59
N GLY A 270 27.78 -17.58 43.80
CA GLY A 270 28.79 -18.59 44.13
C GLY A 270 30.23 -18.07 44.19
N VAL A 271 30.46 -16.91 44.80
CA VAL A 271 31.84 -16.47 45.11
C VAL A 271 32.21 -16.97 46.50
N THR A 272 33.06 -18.00 46.55
CA THR A 272 33.92 -18.29 47.69
C THR A 272 34.80 -17.07 47.95
N LEU A 273 34.30 -16.15 48.79
CA LEU A 273 35.11 -15.08 49.34
C LEU A 273 36.06 -15.73 50.36
N LEU A 274 37.23 -16.17 49.88
CA LEU A 274 38.37 -16.54 50.71
C LEU A 274 38.62 -15.35 51.64
N LEU A 275 38.27 -15.52 52.92
CA LEU A 275 38.62 -14.58 53.99
C LEU A 275 40.15 -14.45 54.00
N LEU A 276 40.67 -13.44 53.31
CA LEU A 276 42.02 -12.95 53.49
C LEU A 276 42.02 -12.12 54.78
N VAL A 277 41.97 -12.79 55.94
CA VAL A 277 42.31 -12.15 57.20
C VAL A 277 43.84 -12.12 57.29
N PHE A 278 44.40 -10.97 56.93
CA PHE A 278 45.71 -10.55 57.42
C PHE A 278 45.56 -9.91 58.80
N LEU A 279 46.54 -10.21 59.67
CA LEU A 279 46.85 -9.71 61.01
C LEU A 279 45.92 -10.20 62.14
N VAL A 280 46.45 -10.78 63.23
CA VAL A 280 47.44 -10.18 64.13
C VAL A 280 48.54 -11.18 64.54
N ALA A 281 49.75 -10.64 64.75
CA ALA A 281 50.93 -11.27 65.35
C ALA A 281 50.70 -11.78 66.78
#